data_AF-A0A1Q9NPL6-F1
#
_entry.id   AF-A0A1Q9NPL6-F1
#
_cell.length_a   1.000
_cell.length_b   1.000
_cell.length_c   1.000
_cell.angle_alpha   90.00
_cell.angle_beta   90.00
_cell.angle_gamma   90.00
#
_symmetry.space_group_name_H-M   'P 1'
#
loop_
_entity.id
_entity.type
_entity.pdbx_description
1 polymer ?
#
loop_
_entity_poly.entity_id
_entity_poly.type
_entity_poly.pdbx_seq_one_letter_code
_entity_poly.pdbx_strand_id
1 'polypeptide(L)' 'IFGRDIANSVGNIIRRETEIKENLLSIDELNLKEGDWIDIGKPLINGQVFPVTVKSLVFQKN' A
#
# COMPACT_ATOMS: atom_id res chain seq x y z
N ILE A 1 -5.11 0.14 -19.38
CA ILE A 1 -6.29 -0.33 -18.60
C ILE A 1 -5.85 -1.32 -17.52
N PHE A 2 -5.02 -2.33 -17.83
CA PHE A 2 -4.57 -3.36 -16.87
C PHE A 2 -3.38 -3.01 -15.95
N GLY A 3 -2.85 -1.79 -15.99
CA GLY A 3 -1.58 -1.48 -15.33
C GLY A 3 -1.66 -1.03 -13.87
N ARG A 4 -2.88 -0.92 -13.31
CA ARG A 4 -3.09 -0.27 -12.01
C ARG A 4 -3.79 -1.14 -10.96
N ASP A 5 -4.50 -2.21 -11.35
CA ASP A 5 -5.23 -3.10 -10.41
C ASP A 5 -4.70 -4.55 -10.51
N ILE A 6 -3.55 -4.82 -9.90
CA ILE A 6 -2.90 -6.15 -9.88
C ILE A 6 -2.35 -6.57 -8.51
N ALA A 7 -2.30 -5.67 -7.51
CA ALA A 7 -1.70 -5.91 -6.20
C ALA A 7 -2.31 -7.13 -5.50
N ASN A 8 -3.63 -7.31 -5.61
CA ASN A 8 -4.29 -8.49 -5.03
C ASN A 8 -3.71 -9.80 -5.58
N SER A 9 -3.54 -9.89 -6.90
CA SER A 9 -2.97 -11.07 -7.55
C SER A 9 -1.51 -11.28 -7.18
N VAL A 10 -0.70 -10.21 -7.19
CA VAL A 10 0.71 -10.26 -6.81
C VAL A 10 0.88 -10.70 -5.36
N GLY A 11 0.12 -10.13 -4.43
CA GLY A 11 0.14 -10.51 -3.02
C GLY A 11 -0.21 -11.98 -2.80
N ASN A 12 -1.24 -12.49 -3.48
CA ASN A 12 -1.62 -13.91 -3.41
C ASN A 12 -0.53 -14.83 -3.96
N ILE A 13 0.10 -14.48 -5.08
CA ILE A 13 1.21 -15.25 -5.66
C ILE A 13 2.40 -15.26 -4.69
N ILE A 14 2.83 -14.10 -4.17
CA ILE A 14 3.93 -14.02 -3.20
C ILE A 14 3.65 -14.92 -2.00
N ARG A 15 2.44 -14.85 -1.42
CA ARG A 15 2.06 -15.70 -0.29
C ARG A 15 2.17 -17.19 -0.61
N ARG A 16 1.66 -17.61 -1.77
CA ARG A 16 1.64 -19.01 -2.19
C ARG A 16 3.03 -19.56 -2.48
N GLU A 17 3.85 -18.82 -3.22
CA GLU A 17 5.14 -19.30 -3.71
C GLU A 17 6.25 -19.22 -2.66
N THR A 18 6.16 -18.25 -1.72
CA THR A 18 7.17 -18.07 -0.67
C THR A 18 6.80 -18.74 0.64
N GLU A 19 5.52 -19.11 0.81
CA GLU A 19 4.94 -19.56 2.06
C GLU A 19 5.17 -18.64 3.27
N ILE A 20 5.50 -17.37 3.03
CA ILE A 20 5.73 -16.34 4.07
C ILE A 20 4.61 -16.44 5.12
N LYS A 21 4.94 -16.26 6.40
CA LYS A 21 3.98 -16.41 7.52
C LYS A 21 3.62 -15.07 8.16
N GLU A 22 4.44 -14.06 7.91
CA GLU A 22 4.31 -12.70 8.38
C GLU A 22 3.17 -11.95 7.67
N ASN A 23 2.82 -10.77 8.17
CA ASN A 23 1.81 -9.92 7.52
C ASN A 23 2.31 -9.48 6.13
N LEU A 24 1.46 -9.64 5.11
CA LEU A 24 1.72 -9.19 3.75
C LEU A 24 0.63 -8.19 3.36
N LEU A 25 1.05 -6.99 3.00
CA LEU A 25 0.17 -5.96 2.45
C LEU A 25 0.66 -5.64 1.05
N SER A 26 -0.17 -5.88 0.04
CA SER A 26 0.08 -5.49 -1.34
C SER A 26 -0.84 -4.33 -1.68
N ILE A 27 -0.27 -3.23 -2.18
CA ILE A 27 -0.99 -1.99 -2.48
C ILE A 27 -0.58 -1.55 -3.88
N ASP A 28 -1.56 -1.15 -4.68
CA ASP A 28 -1.40 -0.50 -5.98
C ASP A 28 -2.21 0.80 -6.03
N GLU A 29 -2.21 1.45 -7.19
CA GLU A 29 -2.93 2.70 -7.49
C GLU A 29 -2.54 3.94 -6.66
N LEU A 30 -1.51 3.86 -5.82
CA LEU A 30 -0.96 5.04 -5.14
C LEU A 30 -0.14 5.89 -6.12
N ASN A 31 -0.48 7.18 -6.19
CA ASN A 31 0.33 8.18 -6.89
C ASN A 31 1.16 8.93 -5.85
N LEU A 32 2.48 8.79 -5.92
CA LEU A 32 3.43 9.36 -4.98
C LEU A 32 4.39 10.29 -5.72
N LYS A 33 4.85 11.32 -5.01
CA LYS A 33 5.99 12.16 -5.39
C LYS A 33 7.19 11.81 -4.53
N GLU A 34 8.36 12.26 -4.95
CA GLU A 34 9.56 12.16 -4.12
C GLU A 34 9.35 12.86 -2.77
N GLY A 35 9.69 12.15 -1.69
CA GLY A 35 9.49 12.65 -0.33
C GLY A 35 8.08 12.48 0.24
N ASP A 36 7.15 11.86 -0.49
CA ASP A 36 5.85 11.46 0.07
C ASP A 36 6.02 10.25 1.00
N TRP A 37 5.30 10.29 2.12
CA TRP A 37 5.18 9.24 3.10
C TRP A 37 3.80 8.60 2.99
N ILE A 38 3.70 7.31 3.33
CA ILE A 38 2.41 6.62 3.42
C ILE A 38 2.17 6.23 4.88
N ASP A 39 1.03 6.66 5.40
CA ASP A 39 0.51 6.18 6.68
C ASP A 39 -0.60 5.15 6.42
N ILE A 40 -0.45 3.98 7.05
CA ILE A 40 -1.46 2.92 7.06
C ILE A 40 -2.13 2.94 8.43
N GLY A 41 -3.42 3.28 8.46
CA GLY A 41 -4.18 3.31 9.69
C GLY A 41 -4.59 1.91 10.17
N LYS A 42 -5.23 1.87 11.34
CA LYS A 42 -5.80 0.62 11.87
C LYS A 42 -6.84 0.06 10.90
N PRO A 43 -6.96 -1.27 10.80
CA PRO A 43 -7.99 -1.89 9.95
C PRO A 43 -9.40 -1.48 10.39
N LEU A 44 -10.24 -1.27 9.39
CA LEU A 44 -11.68 -1.03 9.51
C LEU A 44 -12.44 -2.25 8.96
N ILE A 45 -13.76 -2.29 9.20
CA ILE A 45 -14.68 -3.33 8.67
C ILE A 45 -14.10 -4.74 8.90
N ASN A 46 -13.92 -5.11 10.17
CA ASN A 46 -13.41 -6.42 10.58
C ASN A 46 -12.10 -6.86 9.89
N GLY A 47 -11.20 -5.92 9.58
CA GLY A 47 -9.91 -6.27 8.97
C GLY A 47 -9.89 -6.21 7.44
N GLN A 48 -11.01 -5.92 6.78
CA GLN A 48 -11.09 -5.97 5.32
C GLN A 48 -10.54 -4.72 4.64
N VAL A 49 -10.55 -3.57 5.32
CA VAL A 49 -10.16 -2.28 4.74
C VAL A 49 -9.10 -1.61 5.58
N PHE A 50 -8.00 -1.20 4.95
CA PHE A 50 -6.94 -0.40 5.58
C PHE A 50 -7.00 1.02 5.00
N PRO A 51 -7.25 2.05 5.82
CA PRO A 51 -7.19 3.43 5.35
C PRO A 51 -5.74 3.82 5.09
N VAL A 52 -5.48 4.41 3.92
CA VAL A 52 -4.15 4.84 3.50
C VAL A 52 -4.16 6.36 3.32
N THR A 53 -3.20 7.05 3.93
CA THR A 53 -3.00 8.50 3.76
C THR A 53 -1.64 8.76 3.14
N VAL A 54 -1.59 9.49 2.03
CA VAL A 54 -0.34 10.03 1.48
C VAL A 54 -0.05 11.37 2.16
N LYS A 55 1.13 11.48 2.76
CA LYS A 55 1.62 12.67 3.45
C LYS A 55 2.79 13.26 2.68
N SER A 56 2.64 14.49 2.21
CA SER A 56 3.75 15.23 1.59
C SER A 56 4.43 16.10 2.63
N LEU A 57 5.77 16.03 2.70
CA LEU A 57 6.56 17.02 3.44
C LEU A 57 6.65 18.30 2.61
N VAL A 58 6.29 19.42 3.21
CA VAL A 58 6.42 20.74 2.57
C VAL A 58 7.56 21.49 3.26
N PHE A 59 8.61 21.77 2.51
CA PHE A 59 9.74 22.58 2.98
C PHE A 59 9.57 24.01 2.44
N GLN A 60 9.66 25.00 3.33
CA GLN A 60 9.76 26.39 2.90
C GLN A 60 11.13 26.62 2.26
N LYS A 61 11.15 27.29 1.11
CA LYS A 61 12.40 27.79 0.54
C LYS A 61 12.87 28.96 1.39
N ASN A 62 14.11 28.90 1.88
CA ASN A 62 14.79 30.06 2.47
C ASN A 62 15.06 31.12 1.41
#